data_AF-A0A847AAL6-F1
#
_entry.id   AF-A0A847AAL6-F1
#
_cell.length_a   1.000
_cell.length_b   1.000
_cell.length_c   1.000
_cell.angle_alpha   90.00
_cell.angle_beta   90.00
_cell.angle_gamma   90.00
#
_symmetry.space_group_name_H-M   'P 1'
#
loop_
_entity.id
_entity.type
_entity.pdbx_description
1 polymer ?
#
loop_
_entity_poly.entity_id
_entity_poly.type
_entity_poly.pdbx_seq_one_letter_code
_entity_poly.pdbx_strand_id
1 'polypeptide(L)'
;SVAALTGQSYFLMRRARGFTPAPMAVKDDLPVILGAGAEMKASFCISKGNFIFPGQYLGDMKQRETAAYYGRALKHMLALYKLKPEYLACDMHPQFLSTTAALNNLPCFEGERLAVQHHHAHLAACLLENGRDGPALGAIFDGTGYGADGTVWGGELFCRRQGRLYQNGTFFAGSSARRGQIGNGAVAVRLLPPG
;
A
#
# COMPACT_ATOMS: atom_id res chain seq x y z
N SER A 1 3.33 -18.18 -2.20
CA SER A 1 4.01 -16.87 -2.33
C SER A 1 5.12 -16.93 -3.37
N VAL A 2 5.71 -15.80 -3.75
CA VAL A 2 6.95 -15.71 -4.55
C VAL A 2 7.91 -14.81 -3.80
N ALA A 3 9.14 -15.27 -3.60
CA ALA A 3 10.23 -14.54 -2.96
C ALA A 3 11.42 -14.43 -3.92
N ALA A 4 12.16 -13.33 -3.84
CA ALA A 4 13.43 -13.15 -4.52
C ALA A 4 14.55 -13.06 -3.47
N LEU A 5 15.67 -13.74 -3.74
CA LEU A 5 16.87 -13.69 -2.90
C LEU A 5 17.70 -12.45 -3.24
N THR A 6 18.24 -11.81 -2.21
CA THR A 6 19.13 -10.65 -2.31
C THR A 6 20.19 -10.77 -1.22
N GLY A 7 21.40 -11.16 -1.63
CA GLY A 7 22.50 -11.47 -0.72
C GLY A 7 22.13 -12.59 0.26
N GLN A 8 22.20 -12.30 1.56
CA GLN A 8 21.80 -13.20 2.65
C GLN A 8 20.34 -13.02 3.10
N SER A 9 19.56 -12.19 2.41
CA SER A 9 18.16 -11.90 2.73
C SER A 9 17.23 -12.24 1.56
N TYR A 10 15.92 -12.14 1.78
CA TYR A 10 14.92 -12.29 0.73
C TYR A 10 13.85 -11.20 0.87
N PHE A 11 13.19 -10.87 -0.23
CA PHE A 11 11.98 -10.04 -0.22
C PHE A 11 10.84 -10.74 -0.95
N LEU A 12 9.61 -10.52 -0.50
CA LEU A 12 8.41 -11.13 -1.07
C LEU A 12 7.91 -10.30 -2.25
N MET A 13 8.00 -10.86 -3.45
CA MET A 13 7.41 -10.29 -4.66
C MET A 13 5.89 -10.49 -4.69
N ARG A 14 5.41 -11.60 -4.12
CA ARG A 14 3.98 -11.95 -4.07
C ARG A 14 3.66 -12.66 -2.77
N ARG A 15 2.96 -11.97 -1.86
CA ARG A 15 2.41 -12.57 -0.63
C ARG A 15 1.07 -13.25 -0.94
N ALA A 16 1.01 -14.57 -0.78
CA ALA A 16 -0.17 -15.40 -1.04
C ALA A 16 -0.16 -16.64 -0.13
N ARG A 17 -0.34 -17.85 -0.69
CA ARG A 17 -0.31 -19.13 0.06
C ARG A 17 0.95 -19.24 0.93
N GLY A 18 0.75 -19.55 2.22
CA GLY A 18 1.79 -19.72 3.24
C GLY A 18 2.08 -18.47 4.08
N PHE A 19 1.60 -17.28 3.68
CA PHE A 19 1.84 -16.01 4.37
C PHE A 19 0.57 -15.17 4.60
N THR A 20 -0.50 -15.44 3.85
CA THR A 20 -1.81 -14.82 4.03
C THR A 20 -2.78 -15.86 4.63
N PRO A 21 -3.60 -15.51 5.64
CA PRO A 21 -3.79 -14.20 6.26
C PRO A 21 -2.98 -14.02 7.56
N ALA A 22 -1.69 -14.40 7.58
CA ALA A 22 -0.89 -14.23 8.79
C ALA A 22 -0.81 -12.74 9.15
N PRO A 23 -1.29 -12.33 10.34
CA PRO A 23 -1.38 -10.93 10.70
C PRO A 23 0.02 -10.32 10.93
N MET A 24 0.11 -9.02 10.69
CA MET A 24 1.26 -8.20 11.04
C MET A 24 0.92 -7.45 12.32
N ALA A 25 1.70 -7.67 13.39
CA ALA A 25 1.52 -6.97 14.65
C ALA A 25 1.96 -5.51 14.52
N VAL A 26 1.19 -4.61 15.13
CA VAL A 26 1.53 -3.19 15.30
C VAL A 26 1.56 -2.85 16.79
N LYS A 27 2.23 -1.77 17.15
CA LYS A 27 2.32 -1.31 18.56
C LYS A 27 1.03 -0.64 19.03
N ASP A 28 0.34 0.01 18.10
CA ASP A 28 -0.84 0.83 18.37
C ASP A 28 -2.12 -0.01 18.32
N ASP A 29 -3.13 0.40 19.09
CA ASP A 29 -4.48 -0.16 19.01
C ASP A 29 -5.26 0.58 17.91
N LEU A 30 -5.36 -0.05 16.73
CA LEU A 30 -5.95 0.56 15.54
C LEU A 30 -7.46 0.31 15.46
N PRO A 31 -8.25 1.29 14.97
CA PRO A 31 -9.64 1.06 14.58
C PRO A 31 -9.71 0.09 13.39
N VAL A 32 -10.92 -0.28 12.98
CA VAL A 32 -11.08 -1.15 11.81
C VAL A 32 -10.92 -0.31 10.54
N ILE A 33 -9.74 -0.37 9.92
CA ILE A 33 -9.41 0.35 8.68
C ILE A 33 -9.34 -0.65 7.53
N LEU A 34 -10.09 -0.42 6.46
CA LEU A 34 -9.90 -1.13 5.19
C LEU A 34 -8.93 -0.33 4.30
N GLY A 35 -7.76 -0.89 4.02
CA GLY A 35 -6.89 -0.42 2.95
C GLY A 35 -7.30 -1.03 1.62
N ALA A 36 -7.79 -0.22 0.68
CA ALA A 36 -8.30 -0.70 -0.61
C ALA A 36 -7.19 -1.26 -1.52
N GLY A 37 -5.97 -0.74 -1.37
CA GLY A 37 -4.79 -1.09 -2.17
C GLY A 37 -4.71 -0.36 -3.51
N ALA A 38 -3.68 -0.69 -4.28
CA ALA A 38 -3.44 -0.16 -5.62
C ALA A 38 -4.23 -0.90 -6.71
N GLU A 39 -4.21 -0.37 -7.93
CA GLU A 39 -4.89 -0.98 -9.09
C GLU A 39 -4.13 -2.18 -9.68
N MET A 40 -2.82 -2.03 -9.89
CA MET A 40 -1.95 -3.10 -10.35
C MET A 40 -1.46 -3.93 -9.16
N LYS A 41 -1.39 -5.26 -9.32
CA LYS A 41 -0.97 -6.19 -8.26
C LYS A 41 -1.76 -6.00 -6.95
N ALA A 42 -3.05 -5.74 -7.11
CA ALA A 42 -3.94 -5.36 -6.04
C ALA A 42 -3.95 -6.38 -4.90
N SER A 43 -3.94 -5.84 -3.68
CA SER A 43 -4.19 -6.53 -2.43
C SER A 43 -4.81 -5.50 -1.48
N PHE A 44 -5.85 -5.90 -0.76
CA PHE A 44 -6.42 -5.07 0.32
C PHE A 44 -5.78 -5.46 1.65
N CYS A 45 -5.94 -4.64 2.69
CA CYS A 45 -5.62 -5.02 4.07
C CYS A 45 -6.72 -4.53 5.01
N ILE A 46 -6.87 -5.19 6.15
CA ILE A 46 -7.82 -4.76 7.19
C ILE A 46 -7.08 -4.69 8.53
N SER A 47 -7.19 -3.58 9.27
CA SER A 47 -6.71 -3.53 10.66
C SER A 47 -7.80 -3.93 11.65
N LYS A 48 -7.38 -4.44 12.81
CA LYS A 48 -8.22 -4.60 13.99
C LYS A 48 -7.33 -4.67 15.23
N GLY A 49 -7.48 -3.68 16.11
CA GLY A 49 -6.66 -3.54 17.30
C GLY A 49 -5.18 -3.51 16.94
N ASN A 50 -4.37 -4.35 17.58
CA ASN A 50 -2.92 -4.41 17.34
C ASN A 50 -2.49 -5.26 16.14
N PHE A 51 -3.39 -5.57 15.20
CA PHE A 51 -3.09 -6.39 14.02
C PHE A 51 -3.54 -5.77 12.72
N ILE A 52 -2.72 -5.96 11.68
CA ILE A 52 -3.07 -5.73 10.28
C ILE A 52 -3.13 -7.07 9.56
N PHE A 53 -4.25 -7.35 8.90
CA PHE A 53 -4.51 -8.55 8.13
C PHE A 53 -4.33 -8.23 6.64
N PRO A 54 -3.16 -8.49 6.04
CA PRO A 54 -2.98 -8.32 4.62
C PRO A 54 -3.80 -9.37 3.86
N GLY A 55 -4.50 -8.93 2.84
CA GLY A 55 -5.17 -9.77 1.86
C GLY A 55 -4.17 -10.55 1.01
N GLN A 56 -4.72 -11.43 0.18
CA GLN A 56 -3.92 -12.16 -0.81
C GLN A 56 -3.72 -11.30 -2.05
N TYR A 57 -2.67 -11.59 -2.81
CA TYR A 57 -2.53 -11.07 -4.17
C TYR A 57 -3.76 -11.41 -5.03
N LEU A 58 -4.37 -10.38 -5.63
CA LEU A 58 -5.58 -10.51 -6.45
C LEU A 58 -5.27 -10.40 -7.95
N GLY A 59 -4.32 -9.55 -8.35
CA GLY A 59 -3.97 -9.33 -9.76
C GLY A 59 -4.16 -7.89 -10.20
N ASP A 60 -4.46 -7.69 -11.48
CA ASP A 60 -4.77 -6.37 -12.05
C ASP A 60 -6.28 -6.11 -12.00
N MET A 61 -6.69 -5.02 -11.34
CA MET A 61 -8.11 -4.66 -11.15
C MET A 61 -8.82 -4.22 -12.44
N LYS A 62 -8.09 -3.96 -13.53
CA LYS A 62 -8.70 -3.72 -14.86
C LYS A 62 -9.38 -4.94 -15.44
N GLN A 63 -9.00 -6.13 -14.97
CA GLN A 63 -9.65 -7.37 -15.36
C GLN A 63 -10.91 -7.56 -14.52
N ARG A 64 -12.05 -7.78 -15.19
CA ARG A 64 -13.37 -7.89 -14.56
C ARG A 64 -13.41 -9.03 -13.54
N GLU A 65 -12.72 -10.13 -13.84
CA GLU A 65 -12.60 -11.30 -13.00
C GLU A 65 -11.86 -10.97 -11.70
N THR A 66 -10.79 -10.17 -11.77
CA THR A 66 -10.06 -9.68 -10.59
C THR A 66 -10.94 -8.81 -9.71
N ALA A 67 -11.68 -7.87 -10.30
CA ALA A 67 -12.57 -6.99 -9.54
C ALA A 67 -13.71 -7.78 -8.85
N ALA A 68 -14.29 -8.77 -9.53
CA ALA A 68 -15.28 -9.66 -8.95
C ALA A 68 -14.68 -10.52 -7.82
N TYR A 69 -13.44 -11.00 -7.99
CA TYR A 69 -12.73 -11.77 -6.98
C TYR A 69 -12.36 -10.92 -5.76
N TYR A 70 -11.92 -9.68 -5.96
CA TYR A 70 -11.68 -8.69 -4.91
C TYR A 70 -12.89 -8.58 -3.99
N GLY A 71 -14.08 -8.35 -4.57
CA GLY A 71 -15.31 -8.22 -3.80
C GLY A 71 -15.66 -9.46 -2.97
N ARG A 72 -15.51 -10.66 -3.56
CA ARG A 72 -15.73 -11.93 -2.85
C ARG A 72 -14.73 -12.10 -1.70
N ALA A 73 -13.45 -11.86 -1.95
CA ALA A 73 -12.40 -12.01 -0.95
C ALA A 73 -12.57 -11.01 0.21
N LEU A 74 -12.91 -9.76 -0.10
CA LEU A 74 -13.18 -8.72 0.89
C LEU A 74 -14.37 -9.10 1.79
N LYS A 75 -15.53 -9.43 1.17
CA LYS A 75 -16.73 -9.85 1.91
C LYS A 75 -16.47 -11.06 2.79
N HIS A 76 -15.72 -12.04 2.29
CA HIS A 76 -15.34 -13.21 3.06
C HIS A 76 -14.52 -12.84 4.30
N MET A 77 -13.49 -12.00 4.15
CA MET A 77 -12.66 -11.55 5.27
C MET A 77 -13.44 -10.77 6.32
N LEU A 78 -14.29 -9.83 5.90
CA LEU A 78 -15.13 -9.04 6.81
C LEU A 78 -16.10 -9.92 7.59
N ALA A 79 -16.74 -10.89 6.92
CA ALA A 79 -17.66 -11.83 7.56
C ALA A 79 -16.93 -12.77 8.54
N LEU A 80 -15.78 -13.31 8.14
CA LEU A 80 -14.98 -14.25 8.93
C LEU A 80 -14.57 -13.64 10.29
N TYR A 81 -14.14 -12.38 10.28
CA TYR A 81 -13.67 -11.68 11.48
C TYR A 81 -14.73 -10.77 12.12
N LYS A 82 -15.95 -10.77 11.58
CA LYS A 82 -17.08 -9.89 11.96
C LYS A 82 -16.66 -8.43 12.07
N LEU A 83 -15.98 -7.94 11.03
CA LEU A 83 -15.42 -6.60 10.97
C LEU A 83 -16.36 -5.63 10.27
N LYS A 84 -16.43 -4.41 10.80
CA LYS A 84 -17.11 -3.27 10.19
C LYS A 84 -16.10 -2.14 10.06
N PRO A 85 -15.60 -1.85 8.84
CA PRO A 85 -14.64 -0.77 8.65
C PRO A 85 -15.22 0.57 9.09
N GLU A 86 -14.47 1.30 9.90
CA GLU A 86 -14.73 2.68 10.33
C GLU A 86 -14.03 3.67 9.40
N TYR A 87 -12.93 3.23 8.77
CA TYR A 87 -12.15 4.01 7.83
C TYR A 87 -11.87 3.21 6.56
N LEU A 88 -11.82 3.92 5.44
CA LEU A 88 -11.43 3.39 4.14
C LEU A 88 -10.21 4.16 3.63
N ALA A 89 -9.03 3.55 3.68
CA ALA A 89 -7.82 4.10 3.10
C ALA A 89 -7.70 3.70 1.62
N CYS A 90 -7.68 4.70 0.74
CA CYS A 90 -7.61 4.53 -0.71
C CYS A 90 -6.40 5.28 -1.27
N ASP A 91 -5.91 4.83 -2.42
CA ASP A 91 -4.94 5.61 -3.18
C ASP A 91 -5.52 6.98 -3.55
N MET A 92 -4.68 8.02 -3.59
CA MET A 92 -5.08 9.36 -4.04
C MET A 92 -5.51 9.38 -5.52
N HIS A 93 -5.11 8.41 -6.33
CA HIS A 93 -5.48 8.35 -7.74
C HIS A 93 -7.02 8.23 -7.89
N PRO A 94 -7.71 9.24 -8.48
CA PRO A 94 -9.17 9.33 -8.43
C PRO A 94 -9.88 8.24 -9.24
N GLN A 95 -9.19 7.63 -10.21
CA GLN A 95 -9.77 6.64 -11.13
C GLN A 95 -9.41 5.18 -10.80
N PHE A 96 -8.72 4.92 -9.69
CA PHE A 96 -8.33 3.54 -9.37
C PHE A 96 -9.55 2.65 -9.11
N LEU A 97 -9.60 1.52 -9.84
CA LEU A 97 -10.69 0.56 -9.70
C LEU A 97 -10.70 -0.14 -8.34
N SER A 98 -9.59 -0.15 -7.59
CA SER A 98 -9.53 -0.67 -6.22
C SER A 98 -10.43 0.14 -5.27
N THR A 99 -10.41 1.48 -5.37
CA THR A 99 -11.26 2.39 -4.60
C THR A 99 -12.73 2.12 -4.89
N THR A 100 -13.10 2.08 -6.17
CA THR A 100 -14.48 1.80 -6.59
C THR A 100 -14.93 0.40 -6.17
N ALA A 101 -14.06 -0.61 -6.32
CA ALA A 101 -14.38 -1.98 -5.91
C ALA A 101 -14.58 -2.11 -4.39
N ALA A 102 -13.80 -1.42 -3.57
CA ALA A 102 -13.98 -1.39 -2.11
C ALA A 102 -15.34 -0.79 -1.75
N LEU A 103 -15.68 0.38 -2.29
CA LEU A 103 -16.96 1.05 -2.04
C LEU A 103 -18.16 0.21 -2.47
N ASN A 104 -18.12 -0.39 -3.67
CA ASN A 104 -19.19 -1.24 -4.18
C ASN A 104 -19.43 -2.50 -3.32
N ASN A 105 -18.43 -2.91 -2.53
CA ASN A 105 -18.53 -4.08 -1.65
C ASN A 105 -18.76 -3.72 -0.17
N LEU A 106 -18.85 -2.43 0.14
CA LEU A 106 -19.28 -1.89 1.43
C LEU A 106 -20.56 -1.05 1.25
N PRO A 107 -21.68 -1.66 0.84
CA PRO A 107 -22.95 -0.96 0.81
C PRO A 107 -23.27 -0.48 2.23
N CYS A 108 -23.57 0.81 2.39
CA CYS A 108 -23.76 1.49 3.68
C CYS A 108 -22.49 1.74 4.49
N PHE A 109 -21.33 1.93 3.83
CA PHE A 109 -20.17 2.50 4.50
C PHE A 109 -20.45 3.96 4.91
N GLU A 110 -20.56 4.19 6.21
CA GLU A 110 -20.74 5.52 6.83
C GLU A 110 -19.41 6.09 7.37
N GLY A 111 -18.32 5.33 7.23
CA GLY A 111 -17.02 5.71 7.73
C GLY A 111 -16.31 6.79 6.91
N GLU A 112 -15.15 7.21 7.39
CA GLU A 112 -14.36 8.24 6.73
C GLU A 112 -13.44 7.65 5.66
N ARG A 113 -13.36 8.31 4.50
CA ARG A 113 -12.42 7.94 3.43
C ARG A 113 -11.13 8.75 3.54
N LEU A 114 -10.02 8.05 3.70
CA LEU A 114 -8.68 8.60 3.80
C LEU A 114 -7.95 8.41 2.46
N ALA A 115 -7.58 9.50 1.81
CA ALA A 115 -6.77 9.43 0.60
C ALA A 115 -5.27 9.38 0.97
N VAL A 116 -4.57 8.36 0.51
CA VAL A 116 -3.17 8.09 0.83
C VAL A 116 -2.34 8.13 -0.44
N GLN A 117 -1.27 8.93 -0.43
CA GLN A 117 -0.37 9.04 -1.58
C GLN A 117 0.37 7.71 -1.80
N HIS A 118 0.49 7.29 -3.07
CA HIS A 118 1.01 5.97 -3.46
C HIS A 118 2.40 5.64 -2.86
N HIS A 119 3.34 6.59 -2.99
CA HIS A 119 4.70 6.41 -2.51
C HIS A 119 4.80 6.51 -0.98
N HIS A 120 3.97 7.34 -0.35
CA HIS A 120 3.82 7.33 1.10
C HIS A 120 3.39 5.94 1.58
N ALA A 121 2.40 5.31 0.93
CA ALA A 121 1.97 3.96 1.28
C ALA A 121 3.11 2.94 1.16
N HIS A 122 3.92 3.03 0.10
CA HIS A 122 5.11 2.19 -0.09
C HIS A 122 6.14 2.34 1.05
N LEU A 123 6.46 3.57 1.46
CA LEU A 123 7.37 3.80 2.57
C LEU A 123 6.82 3.31 3.90
N ALA A 124 5.55 3.57 4.17
CA ALA A 124 4.88 3.14 5.39
C ALA A 124 4.88 1.61 5.52
N ALA A 125 4.56 0.90 4.44
CA ALA A 125 4.62 -0.56 4.40
C ALA A 125 6.04 -1.09 4.65
N CYS A 126 7.05 -0.50 4.00
CA CYS A 126 8.45 -0.89 4.20
C CYS A 126 8.91 -0.69 5.65
N LEU A 127 8.58 0.45 6.26
CA LEU A 127 8.89 0.74 7.66
C LEU A 127 8.21 -0.25 8.61
N LEU A 128 6.92 -0.53 8.38
CA LEU A 128 6.16 -1.50 9.17
C LEU A 128 6.77 -2.91 9.09
N GLU A 129 7.06 -3.41 7.89
CA GLU A 129 7.64 -4.75 7.69
C GLU A 129 9.00 -4.91 8.36
N ASN A 130 9.76 -3.82 8.49
CA ASN A 130 11.07 -3.81 9.15
C ASN A 130 11.01 -3.43 10.63
N GLY A 131 9.81 -3.29 11.22
CA GLY A 131 9.62 -2.93 12.63
C GLY A 131 10.20 -1.56 12.99
N ARG A 132 10.15 -0.60 12.05
CA ARG A 132 10.71 0.75 12.22
C ARG A 132 9.60 1.80 12.29
N ASP A 133 9.68 2.69 13.26
CA ASP A 133 8.70 3.75 13.54
C ASP A 133 9.32 5.15 13.64
N GLY A 134 10.66 5.24 13.70
CA GLY A 134 11.42 6.49 13.83
C GLY A 134 11.64 7.29 12.54
N PRO A 135 12.38 8.40 12.63
CA PRO A 135 12.77 9.21 11.48
C PRO A 135 13.51 8.40 10.41
N ALA A 136 13.18 8.62 9.14
CA ALA A 136 13.69 7.82 8.04
C ALA A 136 13.78 8.61 6.74
N LEU A 137 14.79 8.31 5.92
CA LEU A 137 14.83 8.67 4.51
C LEU A 137 14.40 7.47 3.69
N GLY A 138 13.42 7.65 2.82
CA GLY A 138 12.97 6.66 1.85
C GLY A 138 13.27 7.10 0.43
N ALA A 139 13.87 6.24 -0.37
CA ALA A 139 13.96 6.38 -1.81
C ALA A 139 12.98 5.40 -2.46
N ILE A 140 12.10 5.91 -3.31
CA ILE A 140 11.00 5.14 -3.90
C ILE A 140 11.09 5.27 -5.40
N PHE A 141 11.30 4.15 -6.06
CA PHE A 141 11.41 4.04 -7.51
C PHE A 141 10.29 3.15 -8.00
N ASP A 142 9.18 3.75 -8.43
CA ASP A 142 8.06 3.03 -9.02
C ASP A 142 7.89 3.38 -10.51
N GLY A 143 7.12 2.58 -11.24
CA GLY A 143 6.84 2.86 -12.64
C GLY A 143 6.10 4.20 -12.81
N THR A 144 4.95 4.34 -12.16
CA THR A 144 4.12 5.56 -12.21
C THR A 144 3.22 5.65 -10.98
N GLY A 145 3.39 6.67 -10.16
CA GLY A 145 2.52 7.02 -9.04
C GLY A 145 1.79 8.35 -9.26
N TYR A 146 0.61 8.52 -8.66
CA TYR A 146 -0.10 9.81 -8.67
C TYR A 146 0.55 10.76 -7.66
N GLY A 147 1.02 11.90 -8.15
CA GLY A 147 1.58 12.96 -7.33
C GLY A 147 0.51 13.75 -6.60
N ALA A 148 0.85 14.26 -5.42
CA ALA A 148 -0.06 15.10 -4.64
C ALA A 148 -0.40 16.43 -5.35
N ASP A 149 0.45 16.84 -6.30
CA ASP A 149 0.28 18.00 -7.20
C ASP A 149 -0.43 17.65 -8.52
N GLY A 150 -0.93 16.41 -8.65
CA GLY A 150 -1.58 15.91 -9.86
C GLY A 150 -0.62 15.52 -10.98
N THR A 151 0.70 15.52 -10.74
CA THR A 151 1.71 15.06 -11.71
C THR A 151 1.98 13.56 -11.59
N VAL A 152 2.79 13.00 -12.49
CA VAL A 152 3.23 11.59 -12.42
C VAL A 152 4.56 11.52 -11.69
N TRP A 153 4.61 10.68 -10.66
CA TRP A 153 5.77 10.39 -9.83
C TRP A 153 6.35 9.00 -10.22
N GLY A 154 7.62 8.73 -9.90
CA GLY A 154 8.29 7.44 -10.17
C GLY A 154 9.73 7.34 -9.63
N GLY A 155 10.19 8.32 -8.86
CA GLY A 155 11.55 8.39 -8.34
C GLY A 155 11.69 9.48 -7.29
N GLU A 156 11.19 9.27 -6.07
CA GLU A 156 11.08 10.29 -5.03
C GLU A 156 11.93 9.96 -3.81
N LEU A 157 12.43 11.03 -3.20
CA LEU A 157 13.04 10.99 -1.88
C LEU A 157 12.06 11.55 -0.86
N PHE A 158 11.72 10.73 0.12
CA PHE A 158 10.91 11.13 1.26
C PHE A 158 11.75 11.20 2.53
N CYS A 159 11.43 12.16 3.38
CA CYS A 159 11.92 12.24 4.74
C CYS A 159 10.75 12.14 5.71
N ARG A 160 10.76 11.11 6.55
CA ARG A 160 9.89 10.99 7.71
C ARG A 160 10.58 11.65 8.91
N ARG A 161 9.93 12.67 9.48
CA ARG A 161 10.38 13.31 10.73
C ARG A 161 9.18 13.51 11.65
N GLN A 162 9.27 13.05 12.91
CA GLN A 162 8.21 13.20 13.92
C GLN A 162 6.82 12.72 13.42
N GLY A 163 6.77 11.58 12.74
CA GLY A 163 5.51 11.03 12.19
C GLY A 163 4.97 11.72 10.94
N ARG A 164 5.57 12.83 10.48
CA ARG A 164 5.21 13.51 9.23
C ARG A 164 6.14 13.09 8.09
N LEU A 165 5.58 12.95 6.89
CA LEU A 165 6.33 12.68 5.68
C LEU A 165 6.46 13.93 4.81
N TYR A 166 7.68 14.23 4.40
CA TYR A 166 8.01 15.33 3.50
C TYR A 166 8.60 14.76 2.21
N GLN A 167 8.10 15.18 1.06
CA GLN A 167 8.77 14.94 -0.22
C GLN A 167 9.93 15.94 -0.32
N ASN A 168 11.15 15.43 -0.32
CA ASN A 168 12.37 16.24 -0.31
C ASN A 168 13.06 16.32 -1.68
N GLY A 169 12.51 15.65 -2.70
CA GLY A 169 13.00 15.76 -4.07
C GLY A 169 12.41 14.68 -5.00
N THR A 170 12.47 14.95 -6.30
CA THR A 170 12.12 14.03 -7.39
C THR A 170 13.33 13.89 -8.31
N PHE A 171 13.68 12.67 -8.72
CA PHE A 171 14.86 12.41 -9.55
C PHE A 171 14.68 12.79 -11.03
N PHE A 172 13.48 13.17 -11.48
CA PHE A 172 13.24 13.56 -12.87
C PHE A 172 13.43 15.07 -13.08
N ALA A 173 14.63 15.45 -13.53
CA ALA A 173 14.87 16.69 -14.27
C ALA A 173 14.90 16.36 -15.77
N GLY A 174 13.98 16.94 -16.56
CA GLY A 174 14.09 17.00 -18.02
C GLY A 174 13.07 16.19 -18.81
N SER A 175 12.35 16.89 -19.69
CA SER A 175 11.54 16.36 -20.77
C SER A 175 12.34 15.40 -21.67
N SER A 176 12.02 14.10 -21.66
CA SER A 176 12.24 13.08 -22.73
C SER A 176 12.55 11.65 -22.24
N ALA A 177 12.14 11.24 -21.03
CA ALA A 177 12.28 9.84 -20.63
C ALA A 177 11.27 8.93 -21.35
N ARG A 178 11.77 7.98 -22.15
CA ARG A 178 10.97 6.97 -22.87
C ARG A 178 10.19 6.10 -21.87
N ARG A 179 8.91 5.86 -22.18
CA ARG A 179 8.01 4.96 -21.45
C ARG A 179 8.61 3.56 -21.35
N GLY A 180 8.99 3.15 -20.15
CA GLY A 180 9.27 1.77 -19.78
C GLY A 180 8.48 1.43 -18.52
N GLN A 181 7.51 0.52 -18.61
CA GLN A 181 6.83 -0.05 -17.44
C GLN A 181 7.79 -0.99 -16.71
N ILE A 182 8.44 -0.51 -15.66
CA ILE A 182 9.08 -1.35 -14.65
C ILE A 182 8.10 -1.50 -13.48
N GLY A 183 7.25 -2.53 -13.57
CA GLY A 183 6.16 -2.79 -12.64
C GLY A 183 6.57 -3.38 -11.28
N ASN A 184 7.73 -3.00 -10.73
CA ASN A 184 8.10 -3.31 -9.35
C ASN A 184 8.66 -2.05 -8.71
N GLY A 185 7.83 -1.34 -7.95
CA GLY A 185 8.29 -0.30 -7.05
C GLY A 185 9.40 -0.83 -6.15
N ALA A 186 10.60 -0.26 -6.24
CA ALA A 186 11.71 -0.52 -5.32
C ALA A 186 11.71 0.57 -4.25
N VAL A 187 11.71 0.15 -2.98
CA VAL A 187 11.77 1.06 -1.84
C VAL A 187 13.03 0.77 -1.05
N ALA A 188 13.88 1.77 -0.89
CA ALA A 188 15.05 1.72 -0.03
C ALA A 188 14.85 2.70 1.13
N VAL A 189 15.10 2.25 2.37
CA VAL A 189 14.91 3.07 3.56
C VAL A 189 16.19 3.10 4.39
N ARG A 190 16.58 4.30 4.81
CA ARG A 190 17.67 4.52 5.78
C ARG A 190 17.11 5.26 6.99
N LEU A 191 17.31 4.70 8.18
CA LEU A 191 16.96 5.39 9.42
C LEU A 191 17.89 6.56 9.65
N LEU A 192 17.30 7.66 10.12
CA LEU A 192 18.06 8.82 10.59
C LEU A 192 18.35 8.65 12.09
N PRO A 193 19.51 9.12 12.57
CA PRO A 193 19.80 9.13 14.00
C PRO A 193 18.74 9.97 14.74
N PRO A 194 18.44 9.64 16.01
CA PRO A 194 17.68 10.55 16.86
C PRO A 194 18.47 11.86 16.96
N GLY A 195 17.82 12.95 16.53
CA GLY A 195 18.37 14.31 16.60
C GLY A 195 18.23 14.92 17.99
#